data_AF-A0A8S3X4I8-F1
#
_entry.id   AF-A0A8S3X4I8-F1
#
_cell.length_a   1.000
_cell.length_b   1.000
_cell.length_c   1.000
_cell.angle_alpha   90.00
_cell.angle_beta   90.00
_cell.angle_gamma   90.00
#
_symmetry.space_group_name_H-M   'P 1'
#
loop_
_entity.id
_entity.type
_entity.pdbx_description
1 polymer ?
#
loop_
_entity_poly.entity_id
_entity_poly.type
_entity_poly.pdbx_seq_one_letter_code
_entity_poly.pdbx_strand_id
1 'polypeptide(L)'
;MKEGDVDKRGLNPNPKKINNENVVEHVESFHPTISHYRREHTPNVRYLSSDIAVRAMYSDYCETHCTDQEKLISYEYYHEVSFETVTFKYLQVDHTFMAADEFHHRVEMAMKNKKRIYDF
;
A
#
# COMPACT_ATOMS: atom_id res chain seq x y z
N MET A 1 2.74 20.18 -47.36
CA MET A 1 2.50 19.77 -45.96
C MET A 1 2.55 18.25 -45.95
N LYS A 2 3.58 17.64 -45.37
CA LYS A 2 3.68 16.18 -45.28
C LYS A 2 2.86 15.72 -44.08
N GLU A 3 1.94 14.79 -44.30
CA GLU A 3 1.16 14.12 -43.25
C GLU A 3 2.12 13.54 -42.21
N GLY A 4 1.88 13.87 -40.95
CA GLY A 4 2.68 13.37 -39.84
C GLY A 4 2.50 11.86 -39.68
N ASP A 5 3.61 11.15 -39.53
CA ASP A 5 3.62 9.73 -39.19
C ASP A 5 2.78 9.48 -37.94
N VAL A 6 1.63 8.81 -38.10
CA VAL A 6 0.80 8.37 -36.98
C VAL A 6 1.50 7.20 -36.31
N ASP A 7 1.88 7.39 -35.05
CA ASP A 7 2.53 6.37 -34.21
C ASP A 7 1.64 5.11 -34.11
N LYS A 8 2.11 4.01 -34.69
CA LYS A 8 1.40 2.71 -34.70
C LYS A 8 1.79 1.80 -33.53
N ARG A 9 2.58 2.29 -32.57
CA ARG A 9 2.96 1.51 -31.37
C ARG A 9 1.70 1.21 -30.55
N GLY A 10 1.57 -0.04 -30.10
CA GLY A 10 0.43 -0.49 -29.29
C GLY A 10 -0.79 -1.05 -30.06
N LEU A 11 -0.77 -1.06 -31.41
CA LEU A 11 -1.87 -1.64 -32.20
C LEU A 11 -2.05 -3.15 -32.00
N ASN A 12 -0.98 -3.88 -31.70
CA ASN A 12 -1.04 -5.32 -31.49
C ASN A 12 -1.10 -5.62 -29.99
N PRO A 13 -2.25 -6.09 -29.46
CA PRO A 13 -2.32 -6.51 -28.06
C PRO A 13 -1.40 -7.72 -27.87
N ASN A 14 -0.61 -7.70 -26.80
CA ASN A 14 0.18 -8.87 -26.42
C ASN A 14 -0.80 -9.96 -25.95
N PRO A 15 -0.89 -11.13 -26.63
CA PRO A 15 -1.82 -12.19 -26.22
C PRO A 15 -1.50 -12.77 -24.84
N LYS A 16 -0.30 -12.48 -24.30
CA LYS A 16 0.11 -12.85 -22.94
C LYS A 16 -0.27 -11.82 -21.88
N LYS A 17 -0.96 -10.73 -22.25
CA LYS A 17 -1.39 -9.72 -21.28
C LYS A 17 -2.52 -10.30 -20.44
N ILE A 18 -2.17 -10.81 -19.27
CA ILE A 18 -3.13 -11.27 -18.28
C ILE A 18 -3.78 -10.03 -17.66
N ASN A 19 -5.11 -10.08 -17.51
CA ASN A 19 -5.85 -9.04 -16.84
C ASN A 19 -5.66 -9.16 -15.31
N ASN A 20 -5.08 -8.14 -14.70
CA ASN A 20 -4.80 -8.04 -13.27
C ASN A 20 -5.97 -7.50 -12.45
N GLU A 21 -7.06 -7.04 -13.09
CA GLU A 21 -8.18 -6.36 -12.45
C GLU A 21 -8.75 -7.17 -11.27
N ASN A 22 -8.96 -8.47 -11.44
CA ASN A 22 -9.51 -9.33 -10.38
C ASN A 22 -8.59 -9.41 -9.14
N VAL A 23 -7.27 -9.41 -9.35
CA VAL A 23 -6.30 -9.46 -8.25
C VAL A 23 -6.24 -8.11 -7.55
N VAL A 24 -6.24 -7.02 -8.33
CA VAL A 24 -6.24 -5.65 -7.79
C VAL A 24 -7.51 -5.39 -6.98
N GLU A 25 -8.68 -5.74 -7.51
CA GLU A 25 -9.96 -5.60 -6.82
C GLU A 25 -9.97 -6.37 -5.51
N HIS A 26 -9.50 -7.62 -5.53
CA HIS A 26 -9.38 -8.42 -4.32
C HIS A 26 -8.41 -7.80 -3.31
N VAL A 27 -7.23 -7.33 -3.72
CA VAL A 27 -6.27 -6.66 -2.84
C VAL A 27 -6.85 -5.37 -2.24
N GLU A 28 -7.60 -4.59 -3.00
CA GLU A 28 -8.28 -3.38 -2.54
C GLU A 28 -9.41 -3.67 -1.53
N SER A 29 -10.03 -4.85 -1.59
CA SER A 29 -11.04 -5.28 -0.61
C SER A 29 -10.50 -5.39 0.83
N PHE A 30 -9.18 -5.51 1.00
CA PHE A 30 -8.52 -5.45 2.31
C PHE A 30 -8.24 -4.03 2.78
N HIS A 31 -8.70 -3.01 2.04
CA HIS A 31 -8.62 -1.59 2.37
C HIS A 31 -7.19 -1.14 2.73
N PRO A 32 -6.20 -1.29 1.82
CA PRO A 32 -4.85 -0.85 2.07
C PRO A 32 -4.83 0.67 2.35
N THR A 33 -4.17 1.05 3.44
CA THR A 33 -4.22 2.42 3.97
C THR A 33 -3.01 3.24 3.53
N ILE A 34 -3.20 4.54 3.37
CA ILE A 34 -2.08 5.46 3.13
C ILE A 34 -1.42 5.73 4.47
N SER A 35 -0.10 5.55 4.56
CA SER A 35 0.63 5.90 5.78
C SER A 35 0.47 7.39 6.06
N HIS A 36 -0.07 7.72 7.23
CA HIS A 36 -0.28 9.10 7.67
C HIS A 36 1.01 9.95 7.63
N TYR A 37 2.17 9.31 7.80
CA TYR A 37 3.46 9.95 8.02
C TYR A 37 4.29 10.25 6.75
N ARG A 38 3.89 9.80 5.55
CA ARG A 38 4.74 9.88 4.33
C ARG A 38 4.06 10.47 3.08
N ARG A 39 2.99 11.25 3.24
CA ARG A 39 2.27 11.87 2.10
C ARG A 39 3.17 12.70 1.18
N GLU A 40 4.28 13.26 1.67
CA GLU A 40 5.17 14.12 0.88
C GLU A 40 6.18 13.36 -0.01
N HIS A 41 6.50 12.09 0.28
CA HIS A 41 7.60 11.39 -0.41
C HIS A 41 7.18 10.16 -1.22
N THR A 42 5.97 9.63 -1.01
CA THR A 42 5.44 8.49 -1.80
C THR A 42 3.91 8.51 -1.87
N PRO A 43 3.29 9.41 -2.68
CA PRO A 43 1.84 9.62 -2.68
C PRO A 43 1.04 8.41 -3.19
N ASN A 44 1.64 7.56 -4.02
CA ASN A 44 0.97 6.40 -4.61
C ASN A 44 1.23 5.08 -3.84
N VAL A 45 1.91 5.13 -2.70
CA VAL A 45 2.21 3.92 -1.91
C VAL A 45 1.14 3.73 -0.85
N ARG A 46 0.45 2.59 -0.92
CA ARG A 46 -0.48 2.12 0.10
C ARG A 46 0.15 0.96 0.87
N TYR A 47 -0.25 0.84 2.13
CA TYR A 47 0.26 -0.15 3.06
C TYR A 47 -0.88 -1.07 3.50
N LEU A 48 -0.62 -2.37 3.51
CA LEU A 48 -1.49 -3.34 4.15
C LEU A 48 -1.18 -3.43 5.65
N SER A 49 -2.16 -3.81 6.47
CA SER A 49 -1.95 -4.08 7.89
C SER A 49 -0.90 -5.19 8.09
N SER A 50 -0.09 -5.08 9.15
CA SER A 50 0.87 -6.12 9.55
C SER A 50 0.23 -7.45 9.90
N ASP A 51 -1.05 -7.41 10.26
CA ASP A 51 -1.82 -8.58 10.70
C ASP A 51 -2.27 -9.45 9.52
N ILE A 52 -2.11 -8.98 8.29
CA ILE A 52 -2.56 -9.65 7.07
C ILE A 52 -1.34 -10.08 6.25
N ALA A 53 -1.16 -11.39 6.16
CA ALA A 53 -0.14 -11.98 5.30
C ALA A 53 -0.66 -12.17 3.86
N VAL A 54 0.21 -11.97 2.86
CA VAL A 54 -0.11 -12.24 1.44
C VAL A 54 -0.66 -13.65 1.23
N ARG A 55 -0.13 -14.62 1.98
CA ARG A 55 -0.59 -16.02 1.95
C ARG A 55 -2.03 -16.19 2.44
N ALA A 56 -2.44 -15.41 3.44
CA ALA A 56 -3.82 -15.41 3.93
C ALA A 56 -4.74 -14.77 2.89
N MET A 57 -4.32 -13.65 2.27
CA MET A 57 -5.06 -13.05 1.16
C MET A 57 -5.19 -14.02 -0.02
N TYR A 58 -4.14 -14.77 -0.37
CA TYR A 58 -4.24 -15.74 -1.46
C TYR A 58 -5.22 -16.89 -1.13
N SER A 59 -5.27 -17.33 0.13
CA SER A 59 -6.28 -18.32 0.56
C SER A 59 -7.69 -17.78 0.39
N ASP A 60 -7.93 -16.55 0.84
CA ASP A 60 -9.22 -15.86 0.69
C ASP A 60 -9.58 -15.63 -0.79
N TYR A 61 -8.59 -15.29 -1.62
CA TYR A 61 -8.75 -15.16 -3.07
C TYR A 61 -9.19 -16.48 -3.69
N CYS A 62 -8.56 -17.58 -3.30
CA CYS A 62 -8.98 -18.90 -3.73
C CYS A 62 -10.41 -19.20 -3.25
N GLU A 63 -10.79 -18.88 -2.02
CA GLU A 63 -12.14 -19.17 -1.52
C GLU A 63 -13.24 -18.35 -2.22
N THR A 64 -12.98 -17.06 -2.45
CA THR A 64 -13.94 -16.13 -3.06
C THR A 64 -14.06 -16.29 -4.58
N HIS A 65 -12.96 -16.62 -5.26
CA HIS A 65 -12.90 -16.72 -6.74
C HIS A 65 -12.81 -18.16 -7.28
N CYS A 66 -12.83 -19.20 -6.45
CA CYS A 66 -12.84 -20.62 -6.90
C CYS A 66 -14.18 -21.05 -7.55
N THR A 67 -15.26 -20.29 -7.34
CA THR A 67 -16.58 -20.61 -7.91
C THR A 67 -16.60 -20.49 -9.44
N ASP A 68 -15.86 -19.53 -10.01
CA ASP A 68 -15.75 -19.32 -11.46
C ASP A 68 -14.49 -20.03 -12.01
N GLN A 69 -14.68 -21.29 -12.41
CA GLN A 69 -13.67 -22.34 -12.63
C GLN A 69 -12.54 -22.11 -13.66
N GLU A 70 -12.23 -20.89 -14.15
CA GLU A 70 -11.28 -20.74 -15.27
C GLU A 70 -10.03 -19.89 -15.02
N LYS A 71 -9.77 -19.40 -13.81
CA LYS A 71 -8.54 -18.61 -13.56
C LYS A 71 -7.92 -18.81 -12.19
N LEU A 72 -7.50 -20.04 -11.92
CA LEU A 72 -6.55 -20.32 -10.85
C LEU A 72 -5.19 -19.75 -11.25
N ILE A 73 -4.93 -18.50 -10.87
CA ILE A 73 -3.60 -17.91 -10.94
C ILE A 73 -2.68 -18.55 -9.89
N SER A 74 -1.40 -18.69 -10.22
CA SER A 74 -0.41 -19.21 -9.27
C SER A 74 -0.23 -18.23 -8.11
N TYR A 75 0.17 -18.77 -6.95
CA TYR A 75 0.53 -17.96 -5.78
C TYR A 75 1.61 -16.93 -6.12
N GLU A 76 2.62 -17.31 -6.90
CA GLU A 76 3.71 -16.41 -7.32
C GLU A 76 3.19 -15.24 -8.15
N TYR A 77 2.24 -15.50 -9.05
CA TYR A 77 1.61 -14.45 -9.84
C TYR A 77 0.77 -13.50 -8.99
N TYR A 78 -0.05 -14.06 -8.09
CA TYR A 78 -0.82 -13.27 -7.13
C TYR A 78 0.08 -12.39 -6.26
N HIS A 79 1.18 -12.97 -5.77
CA HIS A 79 2.18 -12.28 -4.98
C HIS A 79 2.79 -11.11 -5.78
N GLU A 80 3.30 -11.35 -6.98
CA GLU A 80 3.90 -10.29 -7.81
C GLU A 80 2.94 -9.11 -8.05
N VAL A 81 1.69 -9.38 -8.44
CA VAL A 81 0.67 -8.34 -8.68
C VAL A 81 0.28 -7.62 -7.38
N SER A 82 0.21 -8.34 -6.26
CA SER A 82 -0.09 -7.73 -4.95
C SER A 82 1.01 -6.75 -4.51
N PHE A 83 2.28 -7.04 -4.83
CA PHE A 83 3.41 -6.16 -4.50
C PHE A 83 3.51 -4.94 -5.42
N GLU A 84 3.11 -5.08 -6.68
CA GLU A 84 2.98 -3.93 -7.60
C GLU A 84 1.88 -2.97 -7.13
N THR A 85 0.79 -3.52 -6.60
CA THR A 85 -0.38 -2.76 -6.14
C THR A 85 -0.17 -2.16 -4.75
N VAL A 86 0.44 -2.90 -3.82
CA VAL A 86 0.58 -2.55 -2.40
C VAL A 86 1.99 -2.88 -1.91
N THR A 87 2.63 -1.93 -1.23
CA THR A 87 3.94 -2.16 -0.64
C THR A 87 3.81 -2.64 0.80
N PHE A 88 4.22 -3.88 1.08
CA PHE A 88 4.32 -4.41 2.43
C PHE A 88 5.52 -3.78 3.15
N LYS A 89 5.26 -2.85 4.07
CA LYS A 89 6.25 -2.47 5.08
C LYS A 89 5.68 -2.84 6.43
N TYR A 90 6.29 -3.84 7.05
CA TYR A 90 6.11 -4.11 8.46
C TYR A 90 6.46 -2.83 9.22
N LEU A 91 5.49 -2.30 9.98
CA LEU A 91 5.78 -1.26 10.95
C LEU A 91 6.79 -1.86 11.94
N GLN A 92 8.06 -1.47 11.79
CA GLN A 92 9.09 -1.85 12.74
C GLN A 92 8.66 -1.40 14.14
N VAL A 93 9.04 -2.16 15.15
CA VAL A 93 8.68 -1.95 16.57
C VAL A 93 9.06 -0.54 17.07
N ASP A 94 9.99 0.13 16.39
CA ASP A 94 10.43 1.50 16.69
C ASP A 94 9.66 2.60 15.93
N HIS A 95 8.54 2.27 15.28
CA HIS A 95 7.70 3.23 14.53
C HIS A 95 6.35 3.52 15.21
N THR A 96 6.29 3.58 16.54
CA THR A 96 5.31 4.44 17.21
C THR A 96 5.71 5.90 17.04
N PHE A 97 5.68 6.43 15.82
CA PHE A 97 5.65 7.88 15.62
C PHE A 97 4.18 8.31 15.60
N MET A 98 3.55 8.22 16.78
CA MET A 98 2.20 8.74 16.97
C MET A 98 2.28 10.26 16.97
N ALA A 99 1.34 10.95 16.32
CA ALA A 99 1.20 12.42 16.42
C ALA A 99 1.13 12.91 17.90
N ALA A 100 0.79 12.01 18.82
CA ALA A 100 0.86 12.21 20.26
C ALA A 100 2.29 12.43 20.79
N ASP A 101 3.32 11.81 20.21
CA ASP A 101 4.71 11.94 20.68
C ASP A 101 5.31 13.31 20.34
N GLU A 102 4.90 13.92 19.23
CA GLU A 102 5.25 15.32 18.94
C GLU A 102 4.66 16.27 19.99
N PHE A 103 3.41 16.03 20.41
CA PHE A 103 2.78 16.81 21.47
C PHE A 103 3.48 16.60 22.82
N HIS A 104 3.77 15.36 23.21
CA HIS A 104 4.49 15.07 24.45
C HIS A 104 5.90 15.66 24.44
N HIS A 105 6.63 15.56 23.33
CA HIS A 105 7.95 16.18 23.18
C HIS A 105 7.90 17.71 23.29
N ARG A 106 6.91 18.36 22.65
CA ARG A 106 6.70 19.81 22.75
C ARG A 106 6.32 20.24 24.17
N VAL A 107 5.46 19.49 24.85
CA VAL A 107 5.09 19.75 26.25
C VAL A 107 6.30 19.56 27.17
N GLU A 108 7.08 18.50 26.99
CA GLU A 108 8.27 18.21 27.78
C GLU A 108 9.35 19.28 27.59
N MET A 109 9.60 19.71 26.35
CA MET A 109 10.53 20.82 26.05
C MET A 109 10.04 22.15 26.61
N ALA A 110 8.74 22.43 26.55
CA ALA A 110 8.15 23.63 27.16
C ALA A 110 8.25 23.60 28.70
N MET A 111 8.09 22.42 29.32
CA MET A 111 8.25 22.23 30.77
C MET A 111 9.71 22.35 31.21
N LYS A 112 10.66 21.75 30.47
CA LYS A 112 12.11 21.87 30.74
C LYS A 112 12.62 23.29 30.56
N ASN A 113 12.11 24.03 29.58
CA ASN A 113 12.49 25.42 29.32
C ASN A 113 11.82 26.42 30.29
N LYS A 114 10.77 26.02 31.01
CA LYS A 114 10.20 26.81 32.12
C LYS A 114 11.09 26.70 33.35
N LYS A 115 12.13 27.53 33.43
CA LYS A 115 12.87 27.76 34.67
C LYS A 115 11.94 28.36 35.73
N ARG A 116 11.60 27.54 36.73
CA ARG A 116 11.04 27.85 38.06
C ARG A 116 9.79 28.74 38.05
N ILE A 117 8.62 28.11 38.19
CA ILE A 117 7.46 28.80 38.77
C ILE A 117 7.81 29.02 40.25
N TYR A 118 7.89 30.28 40.66
CA TYR A 118 8.01 30.67 42.05
C TYR A 118 6.69 30.35 42.77
N ASP A 119 6.76 29.62 43.89
CA ASP A 119 5.69 29.65 44.90
C ASP A 119 5.71 31.05 45.53
N PHE A 120 4.51 31.64 45.66
CA PHE A 120 4.27 32.88 46.39
C PHE A 120 4.05 32.59 47.87
#